data_AF-A0A2V3IML6-F1
#
_entry.id   AF-A0A2V3IML6-F1
#
_cell.length_a   1.000
_cell.length_b   1.000
_cell.length_c   1.000
_cell.angle_alpha   90.00
_cell.angle_beta   90.00
_cell.angle_gamma   90.00
#
_symmetry.space_group_name_H-M   'P 1'
#
loop_
_entity.id
_entity.type
_entity.pdbx_description
1 polymer ?
#
loop_
_entity_poly.entity_id
_entity_poly.type
_entity_poly.pdbx_seq_one_letter_code
_entity_poly.pdbx_strand_id
1 'polypeptide(L)'
;MLSSRLVSPARTGFRAVLSHAAASEGSRLPPPPPPPTAMHAAAAAAAATQGKHMLQALSDGALMNDAFVEQIVAQRLCKPDCYASGWILDGFPRSVNQARRLMDGPWRPAVAVELAVDKHCLEKRLLLRGERFGRADDCASVIERRLHEFERYAHDVKNVLAERELPIVSVRATERDAEHTVFDAVREAVGDARRVLIMGAPGCGKGTQAVLLSAQNGCVHVSSGDLLRNLQSASRAP
;
A
#
# COMPACT_ATOMS: atom_id res chain seq x y z
N MET A 1 -54.76 16.60 37.62
CA MET A 1 -53.82 15.47 37.80
C MET A 1 -53.19 15.20 36.44
N LEU A 2 -51.98 15.72 36.19
CA LEU A 2 -50.69 15.03 36.34
C LEU A 2 -50.46 13.89 35.33
N SER A 3 -49.54 14.16 34.40
CA SER A 3 -48.46 13.28 33.91
C SER A 3 -48.80 11.97 33.19
N SER A 4 -48.42 11.87 31.92
CA SER A 4 -47.30 10.99 31.53
C SER A 4 -46.94 11.16 30.05
N ARG A 5 -45.73 11.68 29.80
CA ARG A 5 -44.94 11.40 28.59
C ARG A 5 -44.14 10.13 28.86
N LEU A 6 -43.97 9.28 27.84
CA LEU A 6 -42.78 8.44 27.58
C LEU A 6 -42.93 7.95 26.13
N VAL A 7 -42.36 8.69 25.16
CA VAL A 7 -41.05 8.42 24.51
C VAL A 7 -41.07 7.13 23.68
N SER A 8 -41.26 7.32 22.37
CA SER A 8 -41.05 6.33 21.31
C SER A 8 -39.54 6.13 21.07
N PRO A 9 -39.04 4.89 20.87
CA PRO A 9 -37.62 4.68 20.63
C PRO A 9 -37.23 5.21 19.24
N ALA A 10 -36.25 6.11 19.25
CA ALA A 10 -35.66 6.72 18.08
C ALA A 10 -35.08 5.66 17.13
N ARG A 11 -35.47 5.75 15.86
CA ARG A 11 -34.75 5.16 14.73
C ARG A 11 -33.36 5.82 14.66
N THR A 12 -32.33 5.16 15.15
CA THR A 12 -30.94 5.55 14.89
C THR A 12 -30.62 5.23 13.44
N GLY A 13 -30.77 6.25 12.60
CA GLY A 13 -30.29 6.24 11.23
C GLY A 13 -28.77 6.31 11.20
N PHE A 14 -28.14 5.34 10.54
CA PHE A 14 -26.88 5.53 9.85
C PHE A 14 -27.17 5.38 8.36
N ARG A 15 -27.42 6.52 7.72
CA ARG A 15 -27.49 6.65 6.26
C ARG A 15 -26.04 6.82 5.80
N ALA A 16 -25.54 5.91 4.97
CA ALA A 16 -24.26 6.10 4.30
C ALA A 16 -24.31 7.44 3.55
N VAL A 17 -23.44 8.37 3.91
CA VAL A 17 -23.28 9.63 3.18
C VAL A 17 -22.40 9.31 1.98
N LEU A 18 -23.04 8.88 0.89
CA LEU A 18 -22.47 9.03 -0.44
C LEU A 18 -22.57 10.51 -0.79
N SER A 19 -21.48 11.27 -0.61
CA SER A 19 -21.39 12.61 -1.18
C SER A 19 -21.47 12.47 -2.70
N HIS A 20 -22.64 12.78 -3.27
CA HIS A 20 -22.82 12.94 -4.71
C HIS A 20 -21.97 14.12 -5.16
N ALA A 21 -20.78 13.83 -5.69
CA ALA A 21 -20.14 14.75 -6.62
C ALA A 21 -20.97 14.70 -7.91
N ALA A 22 -21.55 15.84 -8.27
CA ALA A 22 -22.29 16.01 -9.51
C ALA A 22 -21.45 15.55 -10.70
N ALA A 23 -22.05 14.72 -11.55
CA ALA A 23 -21.53 14.44 -12.87
C ALA A 23 -21.56 15.76 -13.68
N SER A 24 -20.38 16.36 -13.87
CA SER A 24 -20.13 17.30 -14.95
C SER A 24 -19.22 16.65 -15.99
N GLU A 25 -19.55 16.92 -17.24
CA GLU A 25 -19.03 16.29 -18.44
C GLU A 25 -17.51 16.43 -18.59
N GLY A 26 -16.87 15.38 -19.11
CA GLY A 26 -15.57 15.50 -19.77
C GLY A 26 -14.32 15.57 -18.89
N SER A 27 -14.20 14.71 -17.86
CA SER A 27 -12.90 14.47 -17.21
C SER A 27 -11.99 13.66 -18.16
N ARG A 28 -11.29 14.35 -19.08
CA ARG A 28 -10.11 13.76 -19.72
C ARG A 28 -9.13 13.44 -18.62
N LEU A 29 -8.74 12.16 -18.49
CA LEU A 29 -7.56 11.77 -17.73
C LEU A 29 -6.42 12.74 -18.11
N PRO A 30 -5.62 13.25 -17.15
CA PRO A 30 -4.41 13.95 -17.49
C PRO A 30 -3.58 13.05 -18.43
N PRO A 31 -3.00 13.59 -19.51
CA PRO A 31 -2.22 12.79 -20.45
C PRO A 31 -1.14 12.02 -19.68
N PRO A 32 -0.76 10.81 -20.12
CA PRO A 32 0.37 10.12 -19.53
C PRO A 32 1.57 11.08 -19.51
N PRO A 33 2.37 11.10 -18.43
CA PRO A 33 3.59 11.89 -18.43
C PRO A 33 4.42 11.53 -19.67
N PRO A 34 5.13 12.51 -20.28
CA PRO A 34 5.90 12.25 -21.48
C PRO A 34 6.87 11.08 -21.27
N PRO A 35 7.14 10.27 -22.31
CA PRO A 35 8.17 9.24 -22.25
C PRO A 35 9.46 9.84 -21.71
N PRO A 36 10.25 9.07 -20.95
CA PRO A 36 11.42 9.56 -20.24
C PRO A 36 12.31 10.38 -21.19
N THR A 37 12.33 11.70 -21.00
CA THR A 37 13.40 12.55 -21.52
C THR A 37 14.70 12.10 -20.86
N ALA A 38 15.84 12.44 -21.47
CA ALA A 38 17.19 11.92 -21.16
C ALA A 38 17.55 11.80 -19.66
N MET A 39 16.91 12.59 -18.79
CA MET A 39 17.04 12.55 -17.32
C MET A 39 16.61 11.20 -16.68
N HIS A 40 15.58 10.53 -17.19
CA HIS A 40 15.10 9.25 -16.64
C HIS A 40 15.88 8.03 -17.17
N ALA A 41 16.42 8.10 -18.38
CA ALA A 41 17.35 7.08 -18.90
C ALA A 41 18.67 7.09 -18.10
N ALA A 42 19.16 8.28 -17.72
CA ALA A 42 20.27 8.44 -16.80
C ALA A 42 19.96 7.88 -15.40
N ALA A 43 18.75 8.12 -14.87
CA ALA A 43 18.31 7.52 -13.60
C ALA A 43 18.22 5.98 -13.66
N ALA A 44 17.76 5.42 -14.78
CA ALA A 44 17.69 3.96 -14.99
C ALA A 44 19.08 3.30 -15.14
N ALA A 45 20.03 3.96 -15.81
CA ALA A 45 21.42 3.50 -15.93
C ALA A 45 22.18 3.62 -14.60
N ALA A 46 21.98 4.70 -13.84
CA ALA A 46 22.51 4.86 -12.49
C ALA A 46 21.98 3.76 -11.55
N ALA A 47 20.68 3.45 -11.64
CA ALA A 47 20.01 2.39 -10.89
C ALA A 47 20.57 0.97 -11.16
N ALA A 48 21.03 0.65 -12.38
CA ALA A 48 21.59 -0.68 -12.70
C ALA A 48 22.97 -0.89 -12.07
N THR A 49 23.84 0.12 -12.10
CA THR A 49 25.17 0.09 -11.45
C THR A 49 25.03 0.08 -9.92
N GLN A 50 24.00 0.74 -9.37
CA GLN A 50 23.71 0.80 -7.93
C GLN A 50 23.31 -0.53 -7.30
N GLY A 51 22.66 -1.43 -8.04
CA GLY A 51 22.19 -2.72 -7.48
C GLY A 51 23.33 -3.59 -6.92
N LYS A 52 24.50 -3.58 -7.56
CA LYS A 52 25.71 -4.26 -7.06
C LYS A 52 26.25 -3.61 -5.78
N HIS A 53 26.29 -2.28 -5.74
CA HIS A 53 26.72 -1.54 -4.55
C HIS A 53 25.79 -1.74 -3.34
N MET A 54 24.49 -1.90 -3.57
CA MET A 54 23.51 -2.15 -2.51
C MET A 54 23.63 -3.55 -1.92
N LEU A 55 23.84 -4.57 -2.77
CA LEU A 55 24.11 -5.94 -2.32
C LEU A 55 25.39 -6.00 -1.50
N GLN A 56 26.45 -5.35 -1.98
CA GLN A 56 27.72 -5.27 -1.26
C GLN A 56 27.57 -4.56 0.10
N ALA A 57 26.90 -3.40 0.14
CA ALA A 57 26.64 -2.70 1.40
C ALA A 57 25.83 -3.54 2.40
N LEU A 58 24.86 -4.33 1.93
CA LEU A 58 24.12 -5.27 2.78
C LEU A 58 25.00 -6.41 3.29
N SER A 59 25.85 -6.98 2.43
CA SER A 59 26.86 -7.98 2.84
C SER A 59 27.82 -7.42 3.88
N ASP A 60 28.17 -6.13 3.78
CA ASP A 60 29.04 -5.40 4.72
C ASP A 60 28.31 -4.96 6.01
N GLY A 61 27.04 -5.33 6.19
CA GLY A 61 26.27 -5.08 7.41
C GLY A 61 25.62 -3.69 7.50
N ALA A 62 25.46 -2.98 6.39
CA ALA A 62 24.79 -1.69 6.38
C ALA A 62 23.34 -1.79 6.90
N LEU A 63 22.95 -0.82 7.75
CA LEU A 63 21.59 -0.70 8.26
C LEU A 63 20.63 -0.29 7.14
N MET A 64 19.50 -1.01 7.02
CA MET A 64 18.41 -0.68 6.10
C MET A 64 17.64 0.54 6.63
N ASN A 65 18.07 1.74 6.25
CA ASN A 65 17.39 3.00 6.58
C ASN A 65 16.34 3.38 5.52
N ASP A 66 15.61 4.48 5.77
CA ASP A 66 14.60 5.00 4.85
C ASP A 66 15.14 5.23 3.44
N ALA A 67 16.30 5.88 3.32
CA ALA A 67 16.92 6.19 2.03
C ALA A 67 17.24 4.92 1.22
N PHE A 68 17.68 3.86 1.90
CA PHE A 68 17.94 2.56 1.27
C PHE A 68 16.64 1.93 0.73
N VAL A 69 15.56 1.92 1.52
CA VAL A 69 14.26 1.38 1.09
C VAL A 69 13.68 2.21 -0.06
N GLU A 70 13.75 3.53 0.02
CA GLU A 70 13.36 4.47 -1.04
C GLU A 70 14.09 4.16 -2.35
N GLN A 71 15.40 3.93 -2.28
CA GLN A 71 16.22 3.62 -3.44
C GLN A 71 15.83 2.28 -4.08
N ILE A 72 15.60 1.23 -3.29
CA ILE A 72 15.16 -0.08 -3.82
C ILE A 72 13.83 0.05 -4.54
N VAL A 73 12.86 0.74 -3.92
CA VAL A 73 11.54 0.94 -4.50
C VAL A 73 11.65 1.76 -5.79
N ALA A 74 12.40 2.87 -5.79
CA ALA A 74 12.62 3.69 -6.98
C ALA A 74 13.28 2.90 -8.12
N GLN A 75 14.29 2.08 -7.82
CA GLN A 75 14.96 1.22 -8.80
C GLN A 75 14.00 0.19 -9.43
N ARG A 76 13.02 -0.29 -8.66
CA ARG A 76 12.00 -1.21 -9.18
C ARG A 76 10.97 -0.49 -10.04
N LEU A 77 10.50 0.67 -9.59
CA LEU A 77 9.48 1.48 -10.27
C LEU A 77 10.00 2.10 -11.58
N CYS A 78 11.32 2.31 -11.71
CA CYS A 78 11.94 2.84 -12.93
C CYS A 78 12.14 1.81 -14.04
N LYS A 79 11.75 0.55 -13.84
CA LYS A 79 11.88 -0.49 -14.87
C LYS A 79 10.84 -0.28 -16.00
N PRO A 80 11.17 -0.66 -17.26
CA PRO A 80 10.29 -0.40 -18.40
C PRO A 80 8.88 -0.99 -18.26
N ASP A 81 8.75 -2.13 -17.57
CA ASP A 81 7.46 -2.78 -17.29
C ASP A 81 6.57 -1.91 -16.38
N CYS A 82 7.12 -1.36 -15.29
CA CYS A 82 6.39 -0.44 -14.41
C CYS A 82 6.00 0.85 -15.12
N TYR A 83 6.82 1.33 -16.06
CA TYR A 83 6.50 2.52 -16.85
C TYR A 83 5.37 2.26 -17.85
N ALA A 84 5.46 1.15 -18.60
CA ALA A 84 4.51 0.83 -19.67
C ALA A 84 3.15 0.36 -19.13
N SER A 85 3.18 -0.47 -18.09
CA SER A 85 1.99 -1.14 -17.56
C SER A 85 1.42 -0.49 -16.31
N GLY A 86 2.19 0.38 -15.64
CA GLY A 86 1.87 0.85 -14.30
C GLY A 86 2.27 -0.16 -13.22
N TRP A 87 1.91 0.14 -11.98
CA TRP A 87 2.33 -0.60 -10.80
C TRP A 87 1.32 -0.50 -9.65
N ILE A 88 1.31 -1.56 -8.83
CA ILE A 88 0.62 -1.63 -7.54
C ILE A 88 1.69 -1.76 -6.47
N LEU A 89 1.82 -0.75 -5.60
CA LEU A 89 2.85 -0.69 -4.57
C LEU A 89 2.30 -1.17 -3.22
N ASP A 90 2.87 -2.25 -2.69
CA ASP A 90 2.56 -2.82 -1.37
C ASP A 90 3.76 -2.68 -0.41
N GLY A 91 3.47 -2.32 0.84
CA GLY A 91 4.43 -2.34 1.93
C GLY A 91 5.33 -1.11 2.04
N PHE A 92 5.08 -0.06 1.26
CA PHE A 92 5.76 1.24 1.28
C PHE A 92 4.73 2.34 0.99
N PRO A 93 4.77 3.52 1.61
CA PRO A 93 5.72 4.00 2.61
C PRO A 93 5.42 3.50 4.04
N ARG A 94 6.44 3.51 4.91
CA ARG A 94 6.36 3.18 6.35
C ARG A 94 6.93 4.28 7.25
N SER A 95 7.26 5.43 6.69
CA SER A 95 7.66 6.62 7.43
C SER A 95 7.14 7.87 6.72
N VAL A 96 7.09 8.96 7.47
CA VAL A 96 6.72 10.27 6.94
C VAL A 96 7.68 10.73 5.83
N ASN A 97 8.98 10.45 5.97
CA ASN A 97 9.97 10.83 4.97
C ASN A 97 9.78 10.04 3.67
N GLN A 98 9.56 8.72 3.78
CA GLN A 98 9.24 7.88 2.62
C GLN A 98 7.97 8.37 1.91
N ALA A 99 6.93 8.75 2.67
CA ALA A 99 5.69 9.27 2.11
C ALA A 99 5.89 10.59 1.36
N ARG A 100 6.64 11.54 1.95
CA ARG A 100 6.99 12.81 1.28
C ARG A 100 7.76 12.56 -0.01
N ARG A 101 8.79 11.71 0.04
CA ARG A 101 9.62 11.36 -1.13
C ARG A 101 8.82 10.70 -2.24
N LEU A 102 7.86 9.83 -1.90
CA LEU A 102 6.96 9.21 -2.87
C LEU A 102 6.06 10.24 -3.55
N MET A 103 5.47 11.14 -2.78
CA MET A 103 4.49 12.12 -3.27
C MET A 103 5.12 13.29 -4.03
N ASP A 104 6.30 13.73 -3.60
CA ASP A 104 7.05 14.83 -4.20
C ASP A 104 7.97 14.35 -5.36
N GLY A 105 8.06 13.03 -5.57
CA GLY A 105 8.89 12.39 -6.58
C GLY A 105 8.15 12.01 -7.88
N PRO A 106 8.86 11.43 -8.87
CA PRO A 106 8.31 11.07 -10.16
C PRO A 106 7.37 9.84 -10.11
N TRP A 107 7.39 9.10 -9.00
CA TRP A 107 6.63 7.86 -8.82
C TRP A 107 5.34 8.05 -8.01
N ARG A 108 4.72 9.22 -8.13
CA ARG A 108 3.48 9.55 -7.41
C ARG A 108 2.33 8.61 -7.81
N PRO A 109 1.67 7.94 -6.84
CA PRO A 109 0.46 7.14 -7.11
C PRO A 109 -0.71 8.03 -7.53
N ALA A 110 -1.66 7.44 -8.26
CA ALA A 110 -2.91 8.10 -8.64
C ALA A 110 -3.99 7.96 -7.56
N VAL A 111 -3.96 6.86 -6.81
CA VAL A 111 -4.90 6.56 -5.72
C VAL A 111 -4.21 5.68 -4.68
N ALA A 112 -4.61 5.83 -3.42
CA ALA A 112 -4.29 4.89 -2.36
C ALA A 112 -5.53 4.16 -1.88
N VAL A 113 -5.43 2.85 -1.73
CA VAL A 113 -6.48 2.02 -1.11
C VAL A 113 -5.99 1.55 0.25
N GLU A 114 -6.75 1.86 1.29
CA GLU A 114 -6.49 1.39 2.64
C GLU A 114 -7.40 0.20 2.97
N LEU A 115 -6.81 -0.96 3.26
CA LEU A 115 -7.54 -2.11 3.78
C LEU A 115 -7.69 -1.98 5.30
N ALA A 116 -8.90 -1.66 5.75
CA ALA A 116 -9.27 -1.54 7.15
C ALA A 116 -9.87 -2.86 7.66
N VAL A 117 -9.18 -3.50 8.61
CA VAL A 117 -9.57 -4.78 9.20
C VAL A 117 -9.42 -4.70 10.71
N ASP A 118 -10.38 -5.26 11.44
CA ASP A 118 -10.37 -5.25 12.90
C ASP A 118 -9.15 -5.98 13.48
N LYS A 119 -8.56 -5.42 14.55
CA LYS A 119 -7.34 -5.93 15.20
C LYS A 119 -7.40 -7.43 15.52
N HIS A 120 -8.50 -7.89 16.10
CA HIS A 120 -8.69 -9.32 16.43
C HIS A 120 -8.63 -10.23 15.19
N CYS A 121 -9.18 -9.77 14.07
CA CYS A 121 -9.13 -10.50 12.81
C CYS A 121 -7.69 -10.56 12.27
N LEU A 122 -6.93 -9.46 12.40
CA LEU A 122 -5.53 -9.39 12.00
C LEU A 122 -4.67 -10.36 12.81
N GLU A 123 -4.83 -10.36 14.13
CA GLU A 123 -4.07 -11.24 15.04
C GLU A 123 -4.28 -12.71 14.70
N LYS A 124 -5.54 -13.16 14.57
CA LYS A 124 -5.85 -14.53 14.15
C LYS A 124 -5.22 -14.89 12.80
N ARG A 125 -5.35 -14.00 11.81
CA ARG A 125 -4.79 -14.24 10.46
C ARG A 125 -3.27 -14.34 10.48
N LEU A 126 -2.60 -13.51 11.28
CA LEU A 126 -1.15 -13.54 11.42
C LEU A 126 -0.67 -14.81 12.12
N LEU A 127 -1.33 -15.22 13.22
CA LEU A 127 -1.01 -16.46 13.92
C LEU A 127 -1.16 -17.69 12.99
N LEU A 128 -2.29 -17.80 12.30
CA LEU A 128 -2.53 -18.87 11.32
C LEU A 128 -1.50 -18.87 10.19
N ARG A 129 -1.01 -17.69 9.78
CA ARG A 129 0.04 -17.59 8.76
C ARG A 129 1.39 -18.06 9.29
N GLY A 130 1.72 -17.75 10.55
CA GLY A 130 2.91 -18.27 11.23
C GLY A 130 2.90 -19.79 11.31
N GLU A 131 1.78 -20.37 11.74
CA GLU A 131 1.57 -21.82 11.86
C GLU A 131 1.69 -22.55 10.51
N ARG A 132 1.04 -22.01 9.46
CA ARG A 132 0.95 -22.71 8.16
C ARG A 132 2.16 -22.52 7.25
N PHE A 133 2.84 -21.38 7.33
CA PHE A 133 3.87 -21.00 6.36
C PHE A 133 5.25 -20.76 6.99
N GLY A 134 5.41 -21.05 8.30
CA GLY A 134 6.70 -20.98 8.98
C GLY A 134 7.32 -19.57 8.99
N ARG A 135 6.49 -18.52 9.00
CA ARG A 135 7.00 -17.15 9.07
C ARG A 135 7.48 -16.84 10.49
N ALA A 136 8.80 -16.69 10.64
CA ALA A 136 9.45 -16.41 11.93
C ALA A 136 8.90 -15.15 12.64
N ASP A 137 8.41 -14.15 11.89
CA ASP A 137 7.88 -12.89 12.43
C ASP A 137 6.38 -12.92 12.79
N ASP A 138 5.75 -14.10 12.83
CA ASP A 138 4.31 -14.28 13.10
C ASP A 138 4.05 -15.03 14.43
N CYS A 139 4.87 -14.80 15.47
CA CYS A 139 4.57 -15.20 16.85
C CYS A 139 3.89 -14.07 17.64
N ALA A 140 3.14 -14.38 18.70
CA ALA A 140 2.28 -13.44 19.41
C ALA A 140 2.96 -12.11 19.80
N SER A 141 4.16 -12.17 20.39
CA SER A 141 4.91 -10.97 20.80
C SER A 141 5.39 -10.12 19.61
N VAL A 142 5.69 -10.74 18.47
CA VAL A 142 6.08 -10.03 17.25
C VAL A 142 4.87 -9.44 16.54
N ILE A 143 3.73 -10.14 16.54
CA ILE A 143 2.46 -9.67 15.97
C ILE A 143 2.03 -8.38 16.66
N GLU A 144 1.99 -8.37 17.99
CA GLU A 144 1.60 -7.21 18.78
C GLU A 144 2.48 -6.00 18.45
N ARG A 145 3.80 -6.19 18.45
CA ARG A 145 4.77 -5.16 18.05
C ARG A 145 4.50 -4.63 16.65
N ARG A 146 4.26 -5.50 15.66
CA ARG A 146 4.02 -5.10 14.26
C ARG A 146 2.73 -4.31 14.07
N LEU A 147 1.68 -4.66 14.81
CA LEU A 147 0.43 -3.91 14.79
C LEU A 147 0.60 -2.54 15.48
N HIS A 148 1.30 -2.50 16.62
CA HIS A 148 1.59 -1.25 17.31
C HIS A 148 2.47 -0.30 16.49
N GLU A 149 3.52 -0.82 15.84
CA GLU A 149 4.37 -0.05 14.93
C GLU A 149 3.55 0.51 13.77
N PHE A 150 2.66 -0.29 13.17
CA PHE A 150 1.74 0.17 12.13
C PHE A 150 0.87 1.32 12.62
N GLU A 151 0.23 1.18 13.78
CA GLU A 151 -0.62 2.23 14.36
C GLU A 151 0.15 3.55 14.56
N ARG A 152 1.41 3.49 14.99
CA ARG A 152 2.25 4.68 15.18
C ARG A 152 2.52 5.44 13.90
N TYR A 153 2.93 4.76 12.82
CA TYR A 153 3.33 5.47 11.60
C TYR A 153 2.16 5.71 10.63
N ALA A 154 1.10 4.89 10.65
CA ALA A 154 0.08 4.90 9.61
C ALA A 154 -0.71 6.22 9.58
N HIS A 155 -1.01 6.79 10.75
CA HIS A 155 -1.69 8.07 10.85
C HIS A 155 -0.87 9.19 10.17
N ASP A 156 0.41 9.31 10.51
CA ASP A 156 1.25 10.39 10.00
C ASP A 156 1.55 10.23 8.50
N VAL A 157 1.69 8.99 8.03
CA VAL A 157 1.79 8.70 6.59
C VAL A 157 0.51 9.15 5.88
N LYS A 158 -0.67 8.79 6.38
CA LYS A 158 -1.95 9.18 5.78
C LYS A 158 -2.11 10.70 5.73
N ASN A 159 -1.68 11.42 6.76
CA ASN A 159 -1.70 12.88 6.77
C ASN A 159 -0.85 13.46 5.65
N VAL A 160 0.37 12.97 5.44
CA VAL A 160 1.21 13.41 4.31
C VAL A 160 0.54 13.14 2.97
N LEU A 161 -0.06 11.96 2.78
CA LEU A 161 -0.75 11.62 1.54
C LEU A 161 -1.95 12.54 1.28
N ALA A 162 -2.74 12.83 2.32
CA ALA A 162 -3.89 13.72 2.26
C ALA A 162 -3.50 15.19 2.03
N GLU A 163 -2.48 15.69 2.71
CA GLU A 163 -1.89 17.03 2.50
C GLU A 163 -1.38 17.24 1.07
N ARG A 164 -1.01 16.15 0.40
CA ARG A 164 -0.59 16.15 -1.00
C ARG A 164 -1.72 15.84 -1.96
N GLU A 165 -2.97 15.82 -1.50
CA GLU A 165 -4.17 15.60 -2.31
C GLU A 165 -4.18 14.25 -3.04
N LEU A 166 -3.57 13.21 -2.44
CA LEU A 166 -3.77 11.85 -2.95
C LEU A 166 -5.16 11.36 -2.54
N PRO A 167 -6.00 10.88 -3.48
CA PRO A 167 -7.24 10.21 -3.12
C PRO A 167 -6.95 8.95 -2.30
N ILE A 168 -7.52 8.86 -1.10
CA ILE A 168 -7.41 7.69 -0.22
C ILE A 168 -8.81 7.10 -0.05
N VAL A 169 -8.99 5.85 -0.48
CA VAL A 169 -10.25 5.11 -0.33
C VAL A 169 -10.05 3.98 0.67
N SER A 170 -10.80 4.00 1.76
CA SER A 170 -10.76 2.94 2.78
C SER A 170 -11.77 1.85 2.44
N VAL A 171 -11.29 0.62 2.25
CA VAL A 171 -12.11 -0.58 2.06
C VAL A 171 -12.11 -1.36 3.36
N ARG A 172 -13.28 -1.50 3.98
CA ARG A 172 -13.45 -2.33 5.17
C ARG A 172 -13.54 -3.80 4.76
N ALA A 173 -12.74 -4.64 5.41
CA ALA A 173 -12.82 -6.09 5.26
C ALA A 173 -12.97 -6.76 6.63
N THR A 174 -13.94 -7.64 6.75
CA THR A 174 -14.29 -8.36 7.97
C THR A 174 -13.98 -9.85 7.85
N GLU A 175 -14.10 -10.60 8.95
CA GLU A 175 -14.00 -12.07 8.95
C GLU A 175 -15.11 -12.75 8.14
N ARG A 176 -16.24 -12.07 7.90
CA ARG A 176 -17.39 -12.65 7.18
C ARG A 176 -17.35 -12.38 5.68
N ASP A 177 -16.52 -11.44 5.25
CA ASP A 177 -16.40 -11.10 3.84
C ASP A 177 -15.63 -12.19 3.12
N ALA A 178 -16.22 -12.72 2.06
CA ALA A 178 -15.50 -13.57 1.14
C ALA A 178 -14.45 -12.73 0.40
N GLU A 179 -13.34 -13.36 0.00
CA GLU A 179 -12.23 -12.68 -0.66
C GLU A 179 -12.67 -11.90 -1.91
N HIS A 180 -13.62 -12.45 -2.68
CA HIS A 180 -14.18 -11.79 -3.87
C HIS A 180 -14.91 -10.50 -3.52
N THR A 181 -15.63 -10.43 -2.39
CA THR A 181 -16.35 -9.23 -1.95
C THR A 181 -15.39 -8.08 -1.63
N VAL A 182 -14.27 -8.41 -0.96
CA VAL A 182 -13.22 -7.42 -0.67
C VAL A 182 -12.56 -6.97 -1.96
N PHE A 183 -12.26 -7.90 -2.87
CA PHE A 183 -11.64 -7.57 -4.14
C PHE A 183 -12.52 -6.68 -5.02
N ASP A 184 -13.83 -6.92 -5.08
CA ASP A 184 -14.75 -6.05 -5.82
C ASP A 184 -14.76 -4.62 -5.28
N ALA A 185 -14.76 -4.44 -3.96
CA ALA A 185 -14.68 -3.11 -3.35
C ALA A 185 -13.32 -2.42 -3.60
N VAL A 186 -12.21 -3.17 -3.55
CA VAL A 186 -10.89 -2.65 -3.93
C VAL A 186 -10.86 -2.23 -5.40
N ARG A 187 -11.42 -3.07 -6.28
CA ARG A 187 -11.51 -2.80 -7.72
C ARG A 187 -12.31 -1.54 -8.01
N GLU A 188 -13.45 -1.37 -7.36
CA GLU A 188 -14.27 -0.16 -7.47
C GLU A 188 -13.52 1.08 -6.97
N ALA A 189 -12.83 0.98 -5.83
CA ALA A 189 -12.03 2.05 -5.26
C ALA A 189 -10.86 2.49 -6.17
N VAL A 190 -10.26 1.56 -6.90
CA VAL A 190 -9.13 1.83 -7.81
C VAL A 190 -9.59 2.36 -9.16
N GLY A 191 -10.72 1.88 -9.67
CA GLY A 191 -11.17 2.15 -11.03
C GLY A 191 -10.10 1.76 -12.06
N ASP A 192 -9.87 2.64 -13.04
CA ASP A 192 -8.88 2.43 -14.12
C ASP A 192 -7.45 2.85 -13.73
N ALA A 193 -7.22 3.22 -12.46
CA ALA A 193 -5.90 3.65 -12.02
C ALA A 193 -4.87 2.52 -12.15
N ARG A 194 -3.74 2.85 -12.78
CA ARG A 194 -2.60 1.93 -12.98
C ARG A 194 -1.40 2.21 -12.09
N ARG A 195 -1.43 3.27 -11.29
CA ARG A 195 -0.40 3.58 -10.28
C ARG A 195 -1.08 3.65 -8.93
N VAL A 196 -1.08 2.54 -8.22
CA VAL A 196 -1.90 2.36 -7.02
C VAL A 196 -1.00 2.10 -5.84
N LEU A 197 -1.30 2.77 -4.73
CA LEU A 197 -0.71 2.47 -3.43
C LEU A 197 -1.70 1.60 -2.63
N ILE A 198 -1.27 0.46 -2.11
CA ILE A 198 -2.08 -0.37 -1.21
C ILE A 198 -1.52 -0.27 0.21
N MET A 199 -2.38 0.16 1.15
CA MET A 199 -2.06 0.40 2.55
C MET A 199 -2.91 -0.47 3.47
N GLY A 200 -2.46 -0.59 4.72
CA GLY A 200 -3.15 -1.33 5.77
C GLY A 200 -2.21 -2.15 6.64
N ALA A 201 -2.73 -2.61 7.77
CA ALA A 201 -1.95 -3.31 8.77
C ALA A 201 -1.37 -4.65 8.26
N PRO A 202 -0.30 -5.18 8.86
CA PRO A 202 0.11 -6.57 8.66
C PRO A 202 -1.08 -7.53 8.84
N GLY A 203 -1.28 -8.46 7.90
CA GLY A 203 -2.39 -9.43 7.96
C GLY A 203 -3.71 -8.98 7.33
N CYS A 204 -3.84 -7.74 6.86
CA CYS A 204 -5.09 -7.27 6.26
C CYS A 204 -5.35 -7.75 4.81
N GLY A 205 -4.37 -8.42 4.17
CA GLY A 205 -4.54 -8.99 2.82
C GLY A 205 -3.97 -8.16 1.66
N LYS A 206 -3.19 -7.10 1.92
CA LYS A 206 -2.59 -6.23 0.89
C LYS A 206 -1.95 -6.99 -0.27
N GLY A 207 -1.04 -7.92 0.02
CA GLY A 207 -0.35 -8.69 -1.01
C GLY A 207 -1.30 -9.51 -1.89
N THR A 208 -2.33 -10.12 -1.29
CA THR A 208 -3.38 -10.85 -2.04
C THR A 208 -4.12 -9.88 -2.97
N GLN A 209 -4.59 -8.76 -2.45
CA GLN A 209 -5.32 -7.76 -3.23
C GLN A 209 -4.43 -7.13 -4.32
N ALA A 210 -3.15 -6.91 -4.04
CA ALA A 210 -2.18 -6.37 -4.98
C ALA A 210 -1.93 -7.33 -6.16
N VAL A 211 -1.84 -8.64 -5.87
CA VAL A 211 -1.69 -9.68 -6.92
C VAL A 211 -2.95 -9.76 -7.77
N LEU A 212 -4.15 -9.80 -7.17
CA LEU A 212 -5.41 -9.84 -7.91
C LEU A 212 -5.58 -8.59 -8.79
N LEU A 213 -5.30 -7.40 -8.25
CA LEU A 213 -5.40 -6.15 -8.96
C LEU A 213 -4.36 -6.00 -10.07
N SER A 214 -3.14 -6.49 -9.84
CA SER A 214 -2.07 -6.56 -10.83
C SER A 214 -2.48 -7.44 -12.02
N ALA A 215 -3.04 -8.62 -11.75
CA ALA A 215 -3.54 -9.52 -12.79
C ALA A 215 -4.69 -8.90 -13.59
N GLN A 216 -5.63 -8.23 -12.92
CA GLN A 216 -6.79 -7.63 -13.58
C GLN A 216 -6.43 -6.39 -14.42
N ASN A 217 -5.63 -5.48 -13.87
CA ASN A 217 -5.32 -4.20 -14.51
C ASN A 217 -4.09 -4.28 -15.44
N GLY A 218 -3.47 -5.47 -15.56
CA GLY A 218 -2.25 -5.68 -16.33
C GLY A 218 -1.06 -4.88 -15.79
N CYS A 219 -1.08 -4.53 -14.51
CA CYS A 219 -0.07 -3.71 -13.84
C CYS A 219 0.98 -4.59 -13.16
N VAL A 220 2.13 -4.01 -12.80
CA VAL A 220 3.19 -4.73 -12.07
C VAL A 220 2.95 -4.66 -10.55
N HIS A 221 2.89 -5.80 -9.87
CA HIS A 221 2.95 -5.81 -8.40
C HIS A 221 4.38 -5.53 -7.91
N VAL A 222 4.54 -4.51 -7.07
CA VAL A 222 5.79 -4.11 -6.44
C VAL A 222 5.64 -4.17 -4.92
N SER A 223 6.23 -5.19 -4.28
CA SER A 223 6.26 -5.30 -2.82
C SER A 223 7.63 -4.94 -2.27
N SER A 224 7.72 -3.89 -1.46
CA SER A 224 8.99 -3.51 -0.81
C SER A 224 9.54 -4.65 0.07
N GLY A 225 8.65 -5.42 0.69
CA GLY A 225 9.01 -6.58 1.50
C GLY A 225 9.63 -7.71 0.69
N ASP A 226 9.12 -7.97 -0.53
CA ASP A 226 9.74 -8.97 -1.43
C ASP A 226 11.09 -8.48 -1.95
N LEU A 227 11.18 -7.20 -2.34
CA LEU A 227 12.44 -6.61 -2.79
C LEU A 227 13.54 -6.74 -1.72
N LEU A 228 13.22 -6.43 -0.46
CA LEU A 228 14.15 -6.56 0.66
C LEU A 228 14.55 -8.02 0.94
N ARG A 229 13.59 -8.95 0.93
CA ARG A 229 13.88 -10.38 1.13
C ARG A 229 14.78 -10.94 0.02
N ASN A 230 14.51 -10.57 -1.23
CA ASN A 230 15.30 -11.00 -2.38
C ASN A 230 16.74 -10.46 -2.32
N LEU A 231 16.93 -9.25 -1.81
CA LEU A 231 18.27 -8.69 -1.60
C LEU A 231 19.02 -9.40 -0.46
N GLN A 232 18.34 -9.70 0.66
CA GLN A 232 18.95 -10.45 1.77
C GLN A 232 19.32 -11.89 1.39
N SER A 233 18.52 -12.56 0.56
CA SER A 233 18.85 -13.90 0.09
C SER A 233 20.03 -13.85 -0.88
N ALA A 234 20.06 -12.88 -1.79
CA ALA A 234 21.16 -12.68 -2.72
C ALA A 234 22.47 -12.28 -2.02
N SER A 235 22.43 -11.49 -0.94
CA SER A 235 23.63 -11.09 -0.18
C SER A 235 24.24 -12.23 0.65
N ARG A 236 23.47 -13.31 0.88
CA ARG A 236 23.89 -14.51 1.62
C ARG A 236 24.25 -15.69 0.71
N ALA A 237 24.04 -15.55 -0.60
CA ALA A 237 24.44 -16.56 -1.56
C ALA A 237 25.98 -16.62 -1.64
N PRO A 238 26.58 -17.83 -1.65
CA PRO A 238 28.03 -18.02 -1.67
C PRO A 238 28.70 -17.54 -2.96
#